data_AF-A0A4U8TQA5-F1
#
_entry.id   AF-A0A4U8TQA5-F1
#
_cell.length_a   1.000
_cell.length_b   1.000
_cell.length_c   1.000
_cell.angle_alpha   90.00
_cell.angle_beta   90.00
_cell.angle_gamma   90.00
#
_symmetry.space_group_name_H-M   'P 1'
#
loop_
_entity.id
_entity.type
_entity.pdbx_description
1 polymer ?
#
loop_
_entity_poly.entity_id
_entity_poly.type
_entity_poly.pdbx_seq_one_letter_code
_entity_poly.pdbx_strand_id
1 'polypeptide(L)'
;MALLHAQVRIVSVESDKNWIAYLKSWKVIDEATKVKRLEFIWVDIGRTGEWGVPLEMEKKSLFPHYSAQVFEKYTDFDVVFIDGRFRVACFLQTLLHCPKHTKILIHDFNNRPFYHKILEFVEFVDTCDTLAEFKIKDNIDKQRLLALYEEYKYIWE
;
A
#
# COMPACT_ATOMS: atom_id res chain seq x y z
N MET A 1 -11.60 -12.86 3.71
CA MET A 1 -12.23 -13.29 2.43
C MET A 1 -11.21 -13.84 1.44
N ALA A 2 -10.18 -13.09 1.01
CA ALA A 2 -9.23 -13.55 -0.04
C ALA A 2 -8.55 -14.91 0.24
N LEU A 3 -8.08 -15.14 1.48
CA LEU A 3 -7.47 -16.42 1.87
C LEU A 3 -8.42 -17.62 1.79
N LEU A 4 -9.73 -17.40 1.89
CA LEU A 4 -10.74 -18.45 1.86
C LEU A 4 -11.20 -18.80 0.44
N HIS A 5 -11.11 -17.85 -0.50
CA HIS A 5 -11.78 -17.96 -1.81
C HIS A 5 -10.86 -17.91 -3.03
N ALA A 6 -9.60 -17.52 -2.85
CA ALA A 6 -8.62 -17.49 -3.93
C ALA A 6 -7.50 -18.50 -3.68
N GLN A 7 -6.61 -18.69 -4.65
CA GLN A 7 -5.32 -19.38 -4.47
C GLN A 7 -4.19 -18.43 -4.87
N VAL A 8 -3.94 -17.44 -4.03
CA VAL A 8 -2.98 -16.34 -4.27
C VAL A 8 -2.00 -16.23 -3.12
N ARG A 9 -0.78 -15.76 -3.44
CA ARG A 9 0.20 -15.32 -2.44
C ARG A 9 -0.07 -13.86 -2.09
N ILE A 10 -0.04 -13.55 -0.81
CA ILE A 10 -0.35 -12.21 -0.29
C ILE A 10 0.85 -11.70 0.51
N VAL A 11 1.24 -10.46 0.25
CA VAL A 11 2.16 -9.68 1.07
C VAL A 11 1.39 -8.48 1.60
N SER A 12 1.39 -8.28 2.91
CA SER A 12 0.66 -7.20 3.57
C SER A 12 1.63 -6.36 4.39
N VAL A 13 1.70 -5.06 4.07
CA VAL A 13 2.46 -4.08 4.85
C VAL A 13 1.57 -3.55 5.97
N GLU A 14 2.09 -3.49 7.20
CA GLU A 14 1.34 -3.04 8.37
C GLU A 14 2.24 -2.25 9.33
N SER A 15 1.72 -1.15 9.89
CA SER A 15 2.43 -0.31 10.87
C SER A 15 2.19 -0.79 12.29
N ASP A 16 1.01 -1.33 12.58
CA ASP A 16 0.63 -1.76 13.92
C ASP A 16 0.98 -3.24 14.18
N LYS A 17 2.06 -3.46 14.94
CA LYS A 17 2.50 -4.81 15.33
C LYS A 17 1.47 -5.56 16.18
N ASN A 18 0.66 -4.86 16.98
CA ASN A 18 -0.37 -5.47 17.82
C ASN A 18 -1.54 -5.93 16.95
N TRP A 19 -1.86 -5.17 15.89
CA TRP A 19 -2.83 -5.59 14.89
C TRP A 19 -2.40 -6.87 14.17
N ILE A 20 -1.14 -6.98 13.77
CA ILE A 20 -0.60 -8.23 13.20
C ILE A 20 -0.75 -9.39 14.18
N ALA A 21 -0.40 -9.19 15.46
CA ALA A 21 -0.53 -10.20 16.49
C ALA A 21 -1.99 -10.64 16.69
N TYR A 22 -2.92 -9.68 16.70
CA TYR A 22 -4.35 -9.94 16.75
C TYR A 22 -4.83 -10.74 15.53
N LEU A 23 -4.47 -10.35 14.31
CA LEU A 23 -4.82 -11.08 13.09
C LEU A 23 -4.30 -12.53 13.12
N LYS A 24 -3.05 -12.73 13.58
CA LYS A 24 -2.45 -14.06 13.72
C LYS A 24 -3.12 -14.93 14.79
N SER A 25 -3.95 -14.38 15.68
CA SER A 25 -4.76 -15.21 16.58
C SER A 25 -5.86 -15.98 15.85
N TRP A 26 -6.20 -15.58 14.61
CA TRP A 26 -7.21 -16.25 13.81
C TRP A 26 -6.57 -17.43 13.05
N LYS A 27 -7.13 -18.63 13.25
CA LYS A 27 -6.59 -19.88 12.68
C LYS A 27 -6.29 -19.79 11.19
N VAL A 28 -7.19 -19.20 10.39
CA VAL A 28 -6.99 -19.05 8.93
C VAL A 28 -5.77 -18.19 8.57
N ILE A 29 -5.48 -17.14 9.35
CA ILE A 29 -4.33 -16.27 9.14
C ILE A 29 -3.06 -17.01 9.58
N ASP A 30 -3.07 -17.61 10.77
CA ASP A 30 -1.92 -18.37 11.29
C ASP A 30 -1.49 -19.48 10.32
N GLU A 31 -2.43 -20.31 9.87
CA GLU A 31 -2.17 -21.38 8.90
C GLU A 31 -1.60 -20.82 7.58
N ALA A 32 -2.21 -19.75 7.04
CA ALA A 32 -1.72 -19.11 5.81
C ALA A 32 -0.29 -18.54 5.94
N THR A 33 0.08 -18.05 7.12
CA THR A 33 1.46 -17.56 7.36
C THR A 33 2.45 -18.71 7.49
N LYS A 34 2.09 -19.82 8.15
CA LYS A 34 2.93 -21.01 8.30
C LYS A 34 3.28 -21.65 6.95
N VAL A 35 2.32 -21.68 6.02
CA VAL A 35 2.54 -22.20 4.65
C VAL A 35 3.05 -21.13 3.67
N LYS A 36 3.46 -19.94 4.17
CA LYS A 36 3.99 -18.81 3.38
C LYS A 36 3.06 -18.29 2.28
N ARG A 37 1.75 -18.50 2.44
CA ARG A 37 0.73 -17.96 1.56
C ARG A 37 0.41 -16.51 1.89
N LEU A 38 0.55 -16.12 3.16
CA LEU A 38 0.46 -14.74 3.64
C LEU A 38 1.77 -14.36 4.34
N GLU A 39 2.36 -13.24 3.95
CA GLU A 39 3.49 -12.63 4.63
C GLU A 39 3.10 -11.23 5.13
N PHE A 40 3.35 -10.96 6.40
CA PHE A 40 3.24 -9.62 6.95
C PHE A 40 4.62 -8.96 6.97
N ILE A 41 4.73 -7.77 6.40
CA ILE A 41 5.88 -6.89 6.51
C ILE A 41 5.50 -5.79 7.50
N TRP A 42 5.97 -5.93 8.74
CA TRP A 42 5.83 -4.87 9.73
C TRP A 42 6.84 -3.76 9.43
N VAL A 43 6.37 -2.50 9.42
CA VAL A 43 7.22 -1.33 9.24
C VAL A 43 7.06 -0.40 10.45
N ASP A 44 8.17 -0.08 11.11
CA ASP A 44 8.19 0.85 12.25
C ASP A 44 8.04 2.29 11.77
N ILE A 45 6.91 2.91 12.13
CA ILE A 45 6.65 4.35 11.94
C ILE A 45 6.43 5.05 13.29
N GLY A 46 6.98 4.50 14.37
CA GLY A 46 6.70 4.94 15.73
C GLY A 46 5.50 4.25 16.35
N ARG A 47 5.15 4.66 17.57
CA ARG A 47 3.90 4.21 18.20
C ARG A 47 2.72 4.56 17.30
N THR A 48 1.82 3.60 17.13
CA THR A 48 0.60 3.76 16.35
C THR A 48 -0.62 3.94 17.26
N GLY A 49 -1.59 4.72 16.79
CA GLY A 49 -2.93 4.84 17.36
C GLY A 49 -3.94 4.04 16.58
N GLU A 50 -5.20 4.50 16.58
CA GLU A 50 -6.25 3.91 15.76
C GLU A 50 -5.85 3.89 14.27
N TRP A 51 -6.23 2.80 13.59
CA TRP A 51 -5.98 2.62 12.15
C TRP A 51 -4.50 2.71 11.74
N GLY A 52 -3.57 2.43 12.66
CA GLY A 52 -2.14 2.44 12.37
C GLY A 52 -1.56 3.85 12.17
N VAL A 53 -2.27 4.90 12.60
CA VAL A 53 -1.82 6.30 12.50
C VAL A 53 -0.58 6.51 13.40
N PRO A 54 0.52 7.11 12.90
CA PRO A 54 1.68 7.38 13.73
C PRO A 54 1.39 8.46 14.77
N LEU A 55 1.83 8.25 16.02
CA LEU A 55 1.68 9.16 17.15
C LEU A 55 3.00 9.83 17.56
N GLU A 56 4.13 9.38 17.02
CA GLU A 56 5.48 9.85 17.36
C GLU A 56 6.11 10.53 16.15
N MET A 57 6.01 11.86 16.09
CA MET A 57 6.56 12.64 14.98
C MET A 57 8.09 12.66 14.99
N GLU A 58 8.73 12.31 16.11
CA GLU A 58 10.18 12.12 16.22
C GLU A 58 10.66 10.98 15.30
N LYS A 59 9.78 10.01 14.99
CA LYS A 59 10.05 8.91 14.05
C LYS A 59 9.68 9.22 12.60
N LYS A 60 9.34 10.48 12.27
CA LYS A 60 8.93 10.90 10.91
C LYS A 60 9.94 10.50 9.82
N SER A 61 11.22 10.44 10.13
CA SER A 61 12.26 9.99 9.20
C SER A 61 12.08 8.55 8.71
N LEU A 62 11.35 7.70 9.46
CA LEU A 62 11.06 6.32 9.10
C LEU A 62 9.80 6.17 8.23
N PHE A 63 8.93 7.18 8.17
CA PHE A 63 7.65 7.10 7.47
C PHE A 63 7.77 6.66 6.00
N PRO A 64 8.77 7.12 5.22
CA PRO A 64 8.93 6.68 3.83
C PRO A 64 9.09 5.16 3.68
N HIS A 65 9.64 4.47 4.69
CA HIS A 65 9.80 3.01 4.65
C HIS A 65 8.47 2.28 4.50
N TYR A 66 7.37 2.82 5.03
CA TYR A 66 6.05 2.19 4.95
C TYR A 66 5.64 1.96 3.49
N SER A 67 5.87 2.96 2.63
CA SER A 67 5.55 2.86 1.21
C SER A 67 6.62 2.15 0.38
N ALA A 68 7.87 2.07 0.85
CA ALA A 68 9.03 1.70 0.01
C ALA A 68 9.59 0.30 0.29
N GLN A 69 9.64 -0.12 1.56
CA GLN A 69 10.46 -1.25 1.99
C GLN A 69 10.02 -2.60 1.39
N VAL A 70 8.73 -2.78 1.08
CA VAL A 70 8.23 -4.00 0.42
C VAL A 70 8.92 -4.25 -0.93
N PHE A 71 9.28 -3.18 -1.64
CA PHE A 71 9.87 -3.25 -2.97
C PHE A 71 11.35 -3.66 -2.98
N GLU A 72 12.01 -3.67 -1.83
CA GLU A 72 13.35 -4.26 -1.68
C GLU A 72 13.33 -5.78 -1.89
N LYS A 73 12.17 -6.41 -1.69
CA LYS A 73 12.00 -7.87 -1.78
C LYS A 73 11.07 -8.31 -2.90
N TYR A 74 10.06 -7.51 -3.23
CA TYR A 74 9.01 -7.87 -4.16
C TYR A 74 8.68 -6.73 -5.11
N THR A 75 8.80 -6.95 -6.41
CA THR A 75 8.46 -5.95 -7.44
C THR A 75 7.48 -6.47 -8.49
N ASP A 76 7.17 -7.77 -8.50
CA ASP A 76 6.35 -8.42 -9.52
C ASP A 76 4.96 -8.76 -8.98
N PHE A 77 4.16 -7.72 -8.69
CA PHE A 77 2.81 -7.87 -8.16
C PHE A 77 1.76 -7.84 -9.30
N ASP A 78 0.87 -8.83 -9.35
CA ASP A 78 -0.27 -8.77 -10.29
C ASP A 78 -1.30 -7.69 -9.89
N VAL A 79 -1.50 -7.52 -8.58
CA VAL A 79 -2.47 -6.61 -7.97
C VAL A 79 -1.87 -5.97 -6.73
N VAL A 80 -2.03 -4.66 -6.60
CA VAL A 80 -1.69 -3.90 -5.39
C VAL A 80 -2.95 -3.23 -4.86
N PHE A 81 -3.31 -3.51 -3.61
CA PHE A 81 -4.44 -2.90 -2.92
C PHE A 81 -3.95 -1.96 -1.81
N ILE A 82 -4.30 -0.68 -1.93
CA ILE A 82 -3.84 0.41 -1.08
C ILE A 82 -4.99 0.85 -0.17
N ASP A 83 -4.93 0.38 1.07
CA ASP A 83 -5.90 0.70 2.12
C ASP A 83 -5.22 0.90 3.49
N GLY A 84 -3.93 1.23 3.46
CA GLY A 84 -3.14 1.50 4.66
C GLY A 84 -3.01 2.99 4.94
N ARG A 85 -1.84 3.36 5.46
CA ARG A 85 -1.38 4.74 5.60
C ARG A 85 -0.52 5.14 4.40
N PHE A 86 -0.27 6.44 4.27
CA PHE A 86 0.57 7.01 3.21
C PHE A 86 0.11 6.60 1.81
N ARG A 87 -1.21 6.64 1.55
CA ARG A 87 -1.81 5.97 0.39
C ARG A 87 -1.26 6.49 -0.95
N VAL A 88 -1.07 7.81 -1.08
CA VAL A 88 -0.44 8.40 -2.27
C VAL A 88 1.00 7.92 -2.42
N ALA A 89 1.80 7.92 -1.34
CA ALA A 89 3.18 7.46 -1.40
C ALA A 89 3.29 5.98 -1.81
N CYS A 90 2.42 5.11 -1.26
CA CYS A 90 2.32 3.70 -1.65
C CYS A 90 1.96 3.55 -3.14
N PHE A 91 1.04 4.37 -3.63
CA PHE A 91 0.64 4.37 -5.04
C PHE A 91 1.82 4.74 -5.94
N LEU A 92 2.55 5.82 -5.62
CA LEU A 92 3.69 6.26 -6.41
C LEU A 92 4.85 5.25 -6.37
N GLN A 93 5.10 4.62 -5.23
CA GLN A 93 6.11 3.55 -5.13
C GLN A 93 5.74 2.31 -5.94
N THR A 94 4.44 1.98 -6.01
CA THR A 94 3.93 0.92 -6.89
C THR A 94 4.25 1.24 -8.36
N LEU A 95 4.00 2.48 -8.80
CA LEU A 95 4.33 2.89 -10.16
C LEU A 95 5.83 2.86 -10.49
N LEU A 96 6.69 3.06 -9.48
CA LEU A 96 8.15 3.03 -9.66
C LEU A 96 8.71 1.61 -9.83
N HIS A 97 8.13 0.64 -9.12
CA HIS A 97 8.73 -0.68 -8.96
C HIS A 97 7.95 -1.80 -9.64
N CYS A 98 6.64 -1.67 -9.80
CA CYS A 98 5.81 -2.74 -10.33
C CYS A 98 5.74 -2.75 -11.86
N PRO A 99 5.53 -3.93 -12.48
CA PRO A 99 5.38 -4.02 -13.93
C PRO A 99 4.08 -3.35 -14.39
N LYS A 100 4.07 -2.91 -15.65
CA LYS A 100 2.94 -2.19 -16.26
C LYS A 100 1.59 -2.93 -16.18
N HIS A 101 1.60 -4.26 -16.14
CA HIS A 101 0.37 -5.07 -16.07
C HIS A 101 -0.26 -5.11 -14.67
N THR A 102 0.41 -4.55 -13.65
CA THR A 102 -0.09 -4.46 -12.28
C THR A 102 -1.40 -3.67 -12.24
N LYS A 103 -2.43 -4.26 -11.64
CA LYS A 103 -3.66 -3.54 -11.30
C LYS A 103 -3.49 -2.86 -9.95
N ILE A 104 -3.87 -1.58 -9.86
CA ILE A 104 -3.77 -0.82 -8.62
C ILE A 104 -5.17 -0.46 -8.15
N LEU A 105 -5.49 -0.84 -6.92
CA LEU A 105 -6.75 -0.54 -6.26
C LEU A 105 -6.44 0.38 -5.08
N ILE A 106 -7.18 1.48 -4.92
CA ILE A 106 -7.03 2.40 -3.79
C ILE A 106 -8.38 2.74 -3.17
N HIS A 107 -8.50 2.51 -1.86
CA HIS A 107 -9.72 2.81 -1.10
C HIS A 107 -9.81 4.31 -0.76
N ASP A 108 -11.02 4.80 -0.51
CA ASP A 108 -11.34 6.21 -0.23
C ASP A 108 -10.87 7.22 -1.29
N PHE A 109 -10.78 6.79 -2.55
CA PHE A 109 -10.33 7.64 -3.64
C PHE A 109 -11.36 8.74 -3.99
N ASN A 110 -12.63 8.36 -4.14
CA ASN A 110 -13.65 9.28 -4.62
C ASN A 110 -13.95 10.43 -3.65
N ASN A 111 -13.78 10.19 -2.34
CA ASN A 111 -14.06 11.15 -1.27
C ASN A 111 -12.81 11.89 -0.75
N ARG A 112 -11.62 11.66 -1.34
CA ARG A 112 -10.36 12.33 -0.92
C ARG A 112 -9.67 12.99 -2.11
N PRO A 113 -10.02 14.25 -2.44
CA PRO A 113 -9.48 14.96 -3.60
C PRO A 113 -7.94 15.09 -3.62
N PHE A 114 -7.28 15.08 -2.47
CA PHE A 114 -5.82 15.16 -2.41
C PHE A 114 -5.13 13.91 -3.00
N TYR A 115 -5.83 12.76 -3.10
CA TYR A 115 -5.32 11.59 -3.81
C TYR A 115 -5.29 11.78 -5.33
N HIS A 116 -6.08 12.69 -5.88
CA HIS A 116 -6.28 12.81 -7.34
C HIS A 116 -5.04 13.27 -8.10
N LYS A 117 -3.99 13.71 -7.40
CA LYS A 117 -2.68 14.01 -7.99
C LYS A 117 -2.06 12.80 -8.71
N ILE A 118 -2.40 11.58 -8.31
CA ILE A 118 -1.89 10.36 -8.97
C ILE A 118 -2.43 10.18 -10.40
N LEU A 119 -3.58 10.80 -10.75
CA LEU A 119 -4.24 10.65 -12.06
C LEU A 119 -3.36 11.10 -13.24
N GLU A 120 -2.34 11.90 -12.96
CA GLU A 120 -1.31 12.27 -13.93
C GLU A 120 -0.66 11.02 -14.55
N PHE A 121 -0.45 9.96 -13.77
CA PHE A 121 0.39 8.80 -14.14
C PHE A 121 -0.40 7.54 -14.49
N VAL A 122 -1.72 7.55 -14.33
CA VAL A 122 -2.56 6.35 -14.49
C VAL A 122 -3.80 6.60 -15.32
N GLU A 123 -4.33 5.52 -15.87
CA GLU A 123 -5.64 5.48 -16.51
C GLU A 123 -6.66 4.94 -15.51
N PHE A 124 -7.77 5.66 -15.34
CA PHE A 124 -8.91 5.17 -14.58
C PHE A 124 -9.54 3.97 -15.29
N VAL A 125 -9.87 2.92 -14.53
CA VAL A 125 -10.51 1.71 -15.05
C VAL A 125 -11.97 1.65 -14.63
N ASP A 126 -12.21 1.62 -13.32
CA ASP A 126 -13.53 1.47 -12.74
C ASP A 126 -13.56 1.94 -11.28
N THR A 127 -14.76 2.06 -10.71
CA THR A 127 -14.94 2.41 -9.30
C THR A 127 -16.19 1.74 -8.71
N CYS A 128 -16.12 1.44 -7.41
CA CYS A 128 -17.26 0.99 -6.63
C CYS A 128 -17.22 1.70 -5.26
N ASP A 129 -18.28 2.43 -4.92
CA ASP A 129 -18.34 3.29 -3.73
C ASP A 129 -17.17 4.27 -3.65
N THR A 130 -16.21 4.04 -2.74
CA THR A 130 -15.00 4.86 -2.60
C THR A 130 -13.73 4.20 -3.13
N LEU A 131 -13.82 2.95 -3.58
CA LEU A 131 -12.71 2.19 -4.17
C LEU A 131 -12.56 2.54 -5.65
N ALA A 132 -11.33 2.79 -6.10
CA ALA A 132 -11.02 3.01 -7.52
C ALA A 132 -9.93 2.06 -8.02
N GLU A 133 -10.09 1.58 -9.25
CA GLU A 133 -9.12 0.75 -9.99
C GLU A 133 -8.41 1.59 -11.06
N PHE A 134 -7.11 1.38 -11.17
CA PHE A 134 -6.23 2.06 -12.11
C PHE A 134 -5.29 1.10 -12.85
N LYS A 135 -4.91 1.52 -14.07
CA LYS A 135 -3.83 0.94 -14.88
C LYS A 135 -2.68 1.92 -15.03
N ILE A 136 -1.46 1.39 -15.10
CA ILE A 136 -0.23 2.18 -15.28
C ILE A 136 -0.12 2.65 -16.74
N LYS A 137 0.10 3.97 -16.96
CA LYS A 137 0.35 4.53 -18.30
C LYS A 137 1.71 4.09 -18.86
N ASP A 138 1.82 4.05 -20.19
CA ASP A 138 3.04 3.65 -20.92
C ASP A 138 4.22 4.61 -20.69
N ASN A 139 3.94 5.91 -20.68
CA ASN A 139 4.96 6.97 -20.72
C ASN A 139 4.80 7.92 -19.53
N ILE A 140 5.05 7.38 -18.33
CA ILE A 140 5.04 8.18 -17.09
C ILE A 140 6.28 9.06 -17.03
N ASP A 141 6.11 10.35 -16.75
CA ASP A 141 7.20 11.24 -16.40
C ASP A 141 7.75 10.85 -15.02
N LYS A 142 8.88 10.13 -15.03
CA LYS A 142 9.53 9.64 -13.81
C LYS A 142 10.05 10.77 -12.93
N GLN A 143 10.48 11.90 -13.49
CA GLN A 143 10.98 13.02 -12.68
C GLN A 143 9.83 13.65 -11.91
N ARG A 144 8.70 13.85 -12.58
CA ARG A 144 7.49 14.40 -11.96
C ARG A 144 6.90 13.46 -10.91
N LEU A 145 6.93 12.16 -11.18
CA LEU A 145 6.51 11.13 -10.24
C LEU A 145 7.38 11.13 -8.97
N LEU A 146 8.71 11.17 -9.11
CA LEU A 146 9.63 11.24 -7.98
C LEU A 146 9.46 12.53 -7.18
N ALA A 147 9.25 13.67 -7.85
CA ALA A 147 8.96 14.93 -7.19
C ALA A 147 7.66 14.84 -6.36
N LEU A 148 6.59 14.25 -6.90
CA LEU A 148 5.36 14.05 -6.15
C LEU A 148 5.57 13.08 -4.98
N TYR A 149 6.40 12.05 -5.13
CA TYR A 149 6.71 11.15 -4.03
C TYR A 149 7.43 11.89 -2.88
N GLU A 150 8.38 12.76 -3.19
CA GLU A 150 9.06 13.58 -2.18
C GLU A 150 8.09 14.48 -1.38
N GLU A 151 7.04 14.99 -2.04
CA GLU A 151 5.97 15.77 -1.39
C GLU A 151 5.09 14.92 -0.45
N TYR A 152 4.79 13.67 -0.82
CA TYR A 152 3.79 12.84 -0.13
C TYR A 152 4.34 11.76 0.79
N LYS A 153 5.63 11.43 0.74
CA LYS A 153 6.22 10.31 1.52
C LYS A 153 6.12 10.44 3.05
N TYR A 154 5.73 11.62 3.55
CA TYR A 154 5.49 11.86 4.98
C TYR A 154 4.01 12.13 5.32
N ILE A 155 3.10 12.13 4.34
CA ILE A 155 1.67 12.40 4.53
C ILE A 155 0.96 11.06 4.75
N TRP A 156 0.58 10.76 6.00
CA TRP A 156 0.02 9.46 6.35
C TRP A 156 -1.47 9.30 6.03
N GLU A 157 -2.17 10.37 5.63
CA GLU A 157 -3.61 10.38 5.40
C GLU A 157 -4.10 9.45 4.28
#